data_AF-A0A957UIR1-F1
#
_entry.id   AF-A0A957UIR1-F1
#
_cell.length_a   1.000
_cell.length_b   1.000
_cell.length_c   1.000
_cell.angle_alpha   90.00
_cell.angle_beta   90.00
_cell.angle_gamma   90.00
#
_symmetry.space_group_name_H-M   'P 1'
#
loop_
_entity.id
_entity.type
_entity.pdbx_description
1 polymer ?
#
loop_
_entity_poly.entity_id
_entity_poly.type
_entity_poly.pdbx_seq_one_letter_code
_entity_poly.pdbx_strand_id
1 'polypeptide(L)' 'PSPRTVYTTLQYLEDQGLGRAEQHAERRVYSLTEAGAAELETQAAAIDEFWTRFEAQSASTNGQPEVGFLEEEL' A
#
# COMPACT_ATOMS: atom_id res chain seq x y z
N PRO A 1 -3.14 -3.06 6.92
CA PRO A 1 -4.40 -2.47 6.39
C PRO A 1 -5.60 -3.31 6.84
N SER A 2 -6.74 -2.71 7.17
CA SER A 2 -7.94 -3.48 7.54
C SER A 2 -8.66 -3.99 6.28
N PRO A 3 -9.37 -5.14 6.32
CA PRO A 3 -10.13 -5.64 5.18
C PRO A 3 -11.12 -4.61 4.61
N ARG A 4 -11.74 -3.82 5.49
CA ARG A 4 -12.66 -2.73 5.10
C ARG A 4 -11.93 -1.66 4.29
N THR A 5 -10.72 -1.28 4.69
CA THR A 5 -9.91 -0.28 3.99
C THR A 5 -9.61 -0.73 2.56
N VAL A 6 -9.29 -2.01 2.35
CA VAL A 6 -9.00 -2.55 1.02
C VAL A 6 -10.22 -2.45 0.11
N TYR A 7 -11.39 -2.90 0.57
CA TYR A 7 -12.61 -2.83 -0.25
C TYR A 7 -13.04 -1.39 -0.55
N THR A 8 -12.90 -0.48 0.41
CA THR A 8 -13.18 0.95 0.18
C THR A 8 -12.27 1.53 -0.90
N THR A 9 -10.98 1.20 -0.89
CA THR A 9 -10.05 1.68 -1.92
C THR A 9 -10.35 1.06 -3.30
N LEU A 10 -10.70 -0.23 -3.35
CA LEU A 10 -11.08 -0.87 -4.61
C LEU A 10 -12.35 -0.26 -5.21
N GLN A 11 -13.37 -0.01 -4.39
CA GLN A 11 -14.58 0.66 -4.84
C GLN A 11 -14.28 2.07 -5.38
N TYR A 12 -13.43 2.83 -4.69
CA TYR A 12 -13.01 4.15 -5.15
C TYR A 12 -12.32 4.08 -6.53
N LEU A 13 -11.44 3.11 -6.76
CA LEU A 13 -10.78 2.93 -8.06
C LEU A 13 -11.76 2.55 -9.18
N GLU A 14 -12.79 1.76 -8.87
CA GLU A 14 -13.87 1.45 -9.81
C GLU A 14 -14.71 2.70 -10.14
N ASP A 15 -15.07 3.49 -9.13
CA ASP A 15 -15.86 4.72 -9.29
C ASP A 15 -15.11 5.78 -10.12
N GLN A 16 -13.78 5.82 -10.04
CA GLN A 16 -12.93 6.69 -10.87
C GLN A 16 -12.66 6.10 -12.28
N GLY A 17 -13.10 4.87 -12.57
CA GLY A 17 -12.84 4.19 -13.83
C GLY A 17 -11.39 3.74 -14.03
N LEU A 18 -10.59 3.73 -12.96
CA LEU A 18 -9.17 3.32 -12.98
C LEU A 18 -9.01 1.81 -12.74
N GLY A 19 -9.97 1.20 -12.05
CA GLY A 19 -10.05 -0.23 -11.82
C GLY A 19 -11.34 -0.83 -12.35
N ARG A 20 -11.35 -2.15 -12.52
CA ARG A 20 -12.51 -2.95 -12.90
C ARG A 20 -12.52 -4.24 -12.10
N ALA A 21 -13.69 -4.63 -11.61
CA ALA A 21 -13.92 -5.97 -11.10
C ALA A 21 -14.52 -6.89 -12.17
N GLU A 22 -14.07 -8.14 -12.16
CA GLU A 22 -14.64 -9.25 -12.93
C GLU A 22 -14.99 -10.40 -12.00
N GLN A 23 -16.19 -10.96 -12.15
CA GLN A 23 -16.55 -12.20 -11.45
C GLN A 23 -15.94 -13.39 -12.17
N HIS A 24 -14.98 -14.06 -11.53
CA HIS A 24 -14.34 -15.26 -12.04
C HIS A 24 -14.66 -16.43 -11.12
N ALA A 25 -15.64 -17.24 -11.53
CA ALA A 25 -16.19 -18.34 -10.74
C ALA A 25 -16.59 -17.89 -9.32
N GLU A 26 -15.86 -18.35 -8.30
CA GLU A 26 -16.17 -18.11 -6.89
C GLU A 26 -15.51 -16.84 -6.33
N ARG A 27 -14.66 -16.14 -7.11
CA ARG A 27 -13.95 -14.95 -6.63
C ARG A 27 -14.05 -13.77 -7.57
N ARG A 28 -13.99 -12.58 -7.01
CA ARG A 28 -13.88 -11.32 -7.75
C ARG A 28 -12.41 -11.01 -8.01
N VAL A 29 -12.05 -10.78 -9.26
CA VAL A 29 -10.71 -10.40 -9.70
C VAL A 29 -10.74 -8.93 -10.09
N TYR A 30 -9.77 -8.16 -9.61
CA TYR A 30 -9.63 -6.75 -9.92
C TYR A 30 -8.45 -6.54 -10.86
N SER A 31 -8.67 -5.74 -11.90
CA SER A 31 -7.65 -5.35 -12.87
C SER A 31 -7.69 -3.83 -13.11
N LEU A 32 -6.56 -3.27 -13.53
CA LEU A 32 -6.53 -1.88 -14.00
C LEU A 32 -7.22 -1.78 -15.36
N THR A 33 -7.89 -0.66 -15.58
CA THR A 33 -8.32 -0.25 -16.92
C THR A 33 -7.12 0.35 -17.68
N GLU A 34 -7.29 0.61 -18.97
CA GLU A 34 -6.27 1.34 -19.74
C GLU A 34 -6.00 2.74 -19.16
N ALA A 35 -7.05 3.43 -18.71
CA ALA A 35 -6.93 4.71 -18.03
C ALA A 35 -6.18 4.58 -16.69
N GLY A 36 -6.47 3.54 -15.92
CA GLY A 36 -5.75 3.24 -14.68
C GLY A 36 -4.26 2.96 -14.90
N ALA A 37 -3.92 2.24 -15.97
CA ALA A 37 -2.54 1.99 -16.33
C ALA A 37 -1.82 3.29 -16.76
N ALA A 38 -2.46 4.14 -17.56
CA ALA A 38 -1.88 5.42 -17.97
C ALA A 38 -1.67 6.40 -16.79
N GLU A 39 -2.61 6.43 -15.85
CA GLU A 39 -2.46 7.21 -14.60
C GLU A 39 -1.30 6.69 -13.74
N LEU A 40 -1.15 5.37 -13.64
CA LEU A 40 -0.04 4.76 -12.92
C LEU A 40 1.31 5.15 -13.52
N GLU A 41 1.44 5.11 -14.85
CA GLU A 41 2.66 5.53 -15.55
C GLU A 41 2.95 7.03 -15.32
N THR A 42 1.93 7.88 -15.35
CA THR A 42 2.06 9.31 -15.06
C THR A 42 2.61 9.56 -13.65
N GLN A 43 2.22 8.72 -12.69
CA GLN A 43 2.60 8.84 -11.27
C GLN A 43 3.79 7.96 -10.87
N ALA A 44 4.34 7.16 -11.80
CA ALA A 44 5.32 6.12 -11.51
C ALA A 44 6.55 6.65 -10.77
N ALA A 45 7.09 7.80 -11.21
CA ALA A 45 8.25 8.42 -10.57
C ALA A 45 7.99 8.84 -9.11
N ALA A 46 6.80 9.38 -8.82
CA ALA A 46 6.44 9.79 -7.46
C ALA A 46 6.24 8.58 -6.54
N ILE A 47 5.65 7.50 -7.08
CA ILE A 47 5.47 6.24 -6.35
C ILE A 47 6.83 5.60 -6.05
N ASP A 48 7.74 5.57 -7.04
CA ASP A 48 9.09 5.03 -6.88
C ASP A 48 9.92 5.81 -5.84
N GLU A 49 9.84 7.15 -5.88
CA GLU A 49 10.49 8.01 -4.89
C GLU A 49 9.94 7.77 -3.47
N PHE A 50 8.63 7.58 -3.34
CA PHE A 50 7.99 7.25 -2.06
C PHE A 50 8.54 5.94 -1.48
N TRP A 51 8.59 4.88 -2.29
CA TRP A 51 9.09 3.58 -1.83
C TRP A 51 10.58 3.62 -1.50
N THR A 52 11.39 4.26 -2.34
CA THR A 52 12.83 4.45 -2.09
C THR A 52 13.08 5.13 -0.73
N ARG A 53 12.32 6.19 -0.43
CA ARG A 53 12.40 6.88 0.87
C ARG A 53 11.94 6.00 2.03
N PHE A 54 10.83 5.29 1.84
CA PHE A 54 10.27 4.43 2.87
C PHE A 54 11.21 3.28 3.24
N GLU A 55 11.87 2.66 2.25
CA GLU A 55 12.88 1.62 2.47
C GLU A 55 14.11 2.16 3.22
N ALA A 56 14.62 3.33 2.82
CA ALA A 56 15.73 3.98 3.52
C ALA A 56 15.41 4.31 4.99
N GLN A 57 14.17 4.73 5.28
CA GLN A 57 13.72 5.03 6.64
C GLN A 57 13.45 3.77 7.47
N SER A 58 12.92 2.71 6.86
CA SER A 58 12.74 1.40 7.50
C SER A 58 14.08 0.76 7.87
N ALA A 59 15.09 0.89 7.00
CA ALA A 59 16.46 0.46 7.28
C ALA A 59 17.08 1.23 8.47
N SER A 60 16.72 2.50 8.64
CA SER A 60 17.20 3.35 9.74
C SER A 60 16.47 3.10 11.07
N THR A 61 15.22 2.62 11.04
CA THR A 61 14.37 2.42 12.24
C THR A 61 14.61 1.08 12.94
N ASN A 62 15.24 0.11 12.28
CA ASN A 62 15.64 -1.17 12.89
C ASN A 62 16.86 -1.08 13.82
N GLY A 63 17.44 0.11 14.03
CA GLY A 63 18.40 0.39 15.10
C GLY A 63 17.69 0.74 16.41
N GLN A 64 17.16 -0.29 17.10
CA GLN A 64 16.66 -0.36 18.49
C GLN A 64 15.99 0.89 19.15
N PRO A 65 14.72 0.79 19.59
CA PRO A 65 14.22 1.58 20.71
C PRO A 65 14.67 0.93 22.02
N GLU A 66 15.57 1.59 22.73
CA GLU A 66 16.07 1.19 24.05
C GLU A 66 14.97 1.38 25.10
N VAL A 67 14.07 0.39 25.23
CA VAL A 67 13.19 0.29 26.39
C VAL A 67 13.87 -0.57 27.46
N GLY A 68 14.95 -0.04 28.02
CA GLY A 68 15.53 -0.52 29.29
C GLY A 68 14.70 0.00 30.46
N PHE A 69 13.46 -0.49 30.59
CA PHE A 69 12.57 -0.21 31.71
C PHE A 69 12.70 -1.36 32.73
N LEU A 70 13.24 -1.02 33.91
CA LEU A 70 13.11 -1.71 35.21
C LEU A 70 13.66 -3.14 35.36
N GLU A 71 14.90 -3.27 35.82
CA GLU A 71 15.35 -4.24 36.86
C GLU A 71 16.61 -3.60 37.49
N GLU A 72 16.52 -2.62 38.39
CA GLU A 72 16.18 -2.75 39.82
C GLU A 72 16.96 -3.88 40.52
N GLU A 73 17.88 -3.46 41.41
CA GLU A 73 18.54 -4.21 42.49
C GLU A 73 19.38 -5.46 42.15
N LEU A 74 20.70 -5.37 42.33
CA LEU A 74 21.39 -5.78 43.58
C LEU A 74 22.91 -5.51 43.50
#